data_AF-A0A2E6VJA8-F1
#
_entry.id   AF-A0A2E6VJA8-F1
#
_cell.length_a   1.000
_cell.length_b   1.000
_cell.length_c   1.000
_cell.angle_alpha   90.00
_cell.angle_beta   90.00
_cell.angle_gamma   90.00
#
_symmetry.space_group_name_H-M   'P 1'
#
loop_
_entity.id
_entity.type
_entity.pdbx_description
1 polymer ?
#
loop_
_entity_poly.entity_id
_entity_poly.type
_entity_poly.pdbx_seq_one_letter_code
_entity_poly.pdbx_strand_id
1 'polypeptide(L)'
;MQNDLKKNKVFLGRVSSVTAICLMALAPSVIKLSEMEIFRLIFWRLLIASCFYLTLYISARRKFSLKEVRFSLLGGLVFGFQLILFFSSIRETSVLNAIVIGSLQPLIFLFIATRFFNERPSRSIYYWSFLSLAG
;
A
#
# COMPACT_ATOMS: atom_id res chain seq x y z
N MET A 1 2.41 14.66 31.06
CA MET A 1 2.77 15.30 29.75
C MET A 1 3.38 14.32 28.74
N GLN A 2 4.46 13.59 29.05
CA GLN A 2 5.07 12.63 28.10
C GLN A 2 4.18 11.41 27.80
N ASN A 3 3.40 10.96 28.79
CA ASN A 3 2.41 9.87 28.63
C ASN A 3 1.22 10.28 27.74
N ASP A 4 0.74 11.53 27.84
CA ASP A 4 -0.38 12.04 27.03
C ASP A 4 0.00 12.16 25.55
N LEU A 5 1.21 12.64 25.26
CA LEU A 5 1.75 12.69 23.89
C LEU A 5 1.89 11.29 23.28
N LYS A 6 2.29 10.30 24.07
CA LYS A 6 2.41 8.90 23.61
C LYS A 6 1.03 8.28 23.34
N LYS A 7 0.07 8.52 24.22
CA LYS A 7 -1.33 8.07 24.06
C LYS A 7 -1.98 8.68 22.82
N ASN A 8 -1.73 9.97 22.55
CA ASN A 8 -2.29 10.67 21.40
C ASN A 8 -1.69 10.18 20.07
N LYS A 9 -0.39 9.89 20.01
CA LYS A 9 0.26 9.29 18.84
C LYS A 9 -0.25 7.87 18.54
N VAL A 10 -0.47 7.06 19.57
CA VAL A 10 -1.01 5.70 19.40
C VAL A 10 -2.45 5.75 18.90
N PHE A 11 -3.28 6.66 19.43
CA PHE A 11 -4.64 6.87 18.96
C PHE A 11 -4.66 7.34 17.49
N LEU A 12 -3.87 8.35 17.16
CA LEU A 12 -3.79 8.87 15.80
C LEU A 12 -3.30 7.80 14.80
N GLY A 13 -2.32 6.99 15.21
CA GLY A 13 -1.85 5.85 14.41
C GLY A 13 -2.95 4.83 14.13
N ARG A 14 -3.73 4.45 15.15
CA ARG A 14 -4.86 3.52 15.00
C ARG A 14 -5.94 4.07 14.06
N VAL A 15 -6.32 5.33 14.24
CA VAL A 15 -7.30 6.00 13.37
C VAL A 15 -6.81 6.02 11.93
N SER A 16 -5.55 6.40 11.71
CA SER A 16 -4.94 6.44 10.38
C SER A 16 -4.97 5.07 9.69
N SER A 17 -4.64 3.99 10.41
CA SER A 17 -4.68 2.63 9.89
C SER A 17 -6.09 2.19 9.51
N VAL A 18 -7.08 2.44 10.37
CA VAL A 18 -8.49 2.09 10.08
C VAL A 18 -8.98 2.85 8.85
N THR A 19 -8.73 4.16 8.78
CA THR A 19 -9.11 4.97 7.62
C THR A 19 -8.43 4.48 6.34
N ALA A 20 -7.14 4.15 6.40
CA ALA A 20 -6.40 3.63 5.25
C ALA A 20 -6.98 2.29 4.75
N ILE A 21 -7.30 1.37 5.66
CA ILE A 21 -7.89 0.06 5.30
C ILE A 21 -9.27 0.24 4.68
N CYS A 22 -10.12 1.11 5.26
CA CYS A 22 -11.44 1.41 4.69
C CYS A 22 -11.34 2.00 3.28
N LEU A 23 -10.44 2.96 3.06
CA LEU A 23 -10.22 3.55 1.73
C LEU A 23 -9.70 2.50 0.74
N MET A 24 -8.80 1.62 1.17
CA MET A 24 -8.25 0.57 0.33
C MET A 24 -9.30 -0.47 -0.08
N ALA A 25 -10.23 -0.82 0.81
CA ALA A 25 -11.32 -1.76 0.54
C ALA A 25 -12.31 -1.26 -0.54
N LEU A 26 -12.43 0.06 -0.72
CA LEU A 26 -13.30 0.63 -1.76
C LEU A 26 -12.71 0.51 -3.17
N ALA A 27 -11.38 0.36 -3.29
CA ALA A 27 -10.72 0.44 -4.58
C ALA A 27 -11.20 -0.64 -5.59
N PRO A 28 -11.27 -1.95 -5.25
CA PRO A 28 -11.73 -2.98 -6.19
C PRO A 28 -13.16 -2.75 -6.69
N SER A 29 -14.05 -2.27 -5.82
CA SER A 29 -15.44 -1.96 -6.17
C SER A 29 -15.53 -0.83 -7.19
N VAL A 30 -14.79 0.26 -7.00
CA VAL A 30 -14.72 1.38 -7.96
C VAL A 30 -14.15 0.94 -9.30
N ILE A 31 -13.12 0.08 -9.29
CA ILE A 31 -12.51 -0.44 -10.52
C ILE A 31 -13.50 -1.29 -11.31
N LYS A 32 -14.26 -2.15 -10.62
CA LYS A 32 -15.23 -3.04 -11.26
C LYS A 32 -16.42 -2.29 -11.88
N LEU A 33 -16.81 -1.15 -11.29
CA LEU A 33 -17.84 -0.26 -11.82
C LEU A 33 -17.34 0.63 -12.98
N SER A 34 -16.04 0.68 -13.22
CA SER A 34 -15.46 1.52 -14.26
C SER A 34 -15.39 0.79 -15.61
N GLU A 35 -16.14 1.29 -16.58
CA GLU A 35 -16.08 0.87 -17.98
C GLU A 35 -14.83 1.38 -18.72
N MET A 36 -13.99 2.18 -18.04
CA MET A 36 -12.78 2.74 -18.64
C MET A 36 -11.72 1.67 -18.91
N GLU A 37 -10.95 1.90 -19.97
CA GLU A 37 -9.73 1.14 -20.27
C GLU A 37 -8.75 1.14 -19.08
N ILE A 38 -8.08 0.01 -18.82
CA ILE A 38 -7.20 -0.19 -17.66
C ILE A 38 -6.12 0.89 -17.56
N PHE A 39 -5.44 1.19 -18.66
CA PHE A 39 -4.36 2.18 -18.68
C PHE A 39 -4.87 3.59 -18.33
N ARG A 40 -6.05 3.94 -18.83
CA ARG A 40 -6.70 5.23 -18.54
C ARG A 40 -7.06 5.35 -17.07
N LEU A 41 -7.58 4.28 -16.47
CA LEU A 41 -7.92 4.24 -15.04
C LEU A 41 -6.65 4.40 -14.18
N ILE A 42 -5.59 3.66 -14.49
CA ILE A 42 -4.30 3.75 -13.76
C ILE A 42 -3.71 5.15 -13.87
N PHE A 43 -3.70 5.72 -15.08
CA PHE A 43 -3.18 7.06 -15.33
C PHE A 43 -3.87 8.10 -14.45
N TRP A 44 -5.21 8.15 -14.46
CA TRP A 44 -5.95 9.12 -13.64
C TRP A 44 -5.75 8.90 -12.14
N ARG A 45 -5.68 7.64 -11.70
CA ARG A 45 -5.44 7.31 -10.29
C ARG A 45 -4.07 7.80 -9.82
N LEU A 46 -3.04 7.58 -10.63
CA LEU A 46 -1.67 8.02 -10.31
C LEU A 46 -1.52 9.54 -10.42
N LEU A 47 -2.19 10.19 -11.37
CA LEU A 47 -2.16 11.64 -11.52
C LEU A 47 -2.78 12.33 -10.29
N ILE A 48 -3.97 11.89 -9.88
CA ILE A 48 -4.66 12.44 -8.69
C ILE A 48 -3.81 12.20 -7.43
N ALA A 49 -3.29 10.99 -7.26
CA ALA A 49 -2.41 10.67 -6.13
C ALA A 49 -1.15 11.56 -6.12
N SER A 50 -0.50 11.73 -7.27
CA SER A 50 0.69 12.57 -7.40
C SER A 50 0.40 14.02 -7.00
N CYS A 51 -0.70 14.61 -7.50
CA CYS A 51 -1.11 15.97 -7.13
C CYS A 51 -1.42 16.11 -5.64
N PHE A 52 -2.11 15.12 -5.06
CA PHE A 52 -2.43 15.08 -3.64
C PHE A 52 -1.16 15.03 -2.77
N TYR A 53 -0.25 14.09 -3.06
CA TYR A 53 1.00 13.96 -2.32
C TYR A 53 1.94 15.16 -2.52
N LEU A 54 1.96 15.77 -3.70
CA LEU A 54 2.74 16.99 -3.94
C LEU A 54 2.23 18.15 -3.08
N THR A 55 0.91 18.32 -2.99
CA THR A 55 0.28 19.34 -2.12
C THR A 55 0.65 19.13 -0.65
N LEU A 56 0.59 17.88 -0.17
CA LEU A 56 1.02 17.54 1.20
C LEU A 56 2.50 17.81 1.42
N TYR A 57 3.35 17.48 0.45
CA TYR A 57 4.80 17.68 0.55
C TYR A 57 5.17 19.17 0.62
N ILE A 58 4.55 20.00 -0.21
CA ILE A 58 4.71 21.47 -0.19
C ILE A 58 4.22 22.03 1.14
N SER A 59 3.05 21.58 1.61
CA SER A 59 2.47 22.02 2.89
C SER A 59 3.35 21.64 4.09
N ALA A 60 4.04 20.51 4.02
CA ALA A 60 4.99 20.05 5.02
C ALA A 60 6.36 20.79 4.95
N ARG A 61 6.54 21.75 4.03
CA ARG A 61 7.76 22.56 3.83
C ARG A 61 9.05 21.71 3.75
N ARG A 62 8.97 20.52 3.16
CA ARG A 62 10.12 19.62 3.00
C ARG A 62 11.02 20.07 1.85
N LYS A 63 12.34 19.87 1.98
CA LYS A 63 13.33 20.21 0.95
C LYS A 63 13.26 19.21 -0.20
N PHE A 64 12.93 19.70 -1.40
CA PHE A 64 12.84 18.86 -2.60
C PHE A 64 14.24 18.50 -3.10
N SER A 65 14.62 17.22 -3.00
CA SER A 65 15.89 16.70 -3.50
C SER A 65 15.68 15.91 -4.78
N LEU A 66 16.23 16.38 -5.90
CA LEU A 66 16.17 15.66 -7.18
C LEU A 66 16.85 14.28 -7.11
N LYS A 67 17.82 14.10 -6.21
CA LYS A 67 18.46 12.79 -5.99
C LYS A 67 17.48 11.78 -5.41
N GLU A 68 16.65 12.20 -4.45
CA GLU A 68 15.61 11.35 -3.86
C GLU A 68 14.56 10.97 -4.89
N VAL A 69 14.11 11.93 -5.70
CA VAL A 69 13.15 11.67 -6.78
C VAL A 69 13.67 10.63 -7.75
N ARG A 70 14.94 10.76 -8.20
CA ARG A 70 15.55 9.78 -9.12
C ARG A 70 15.67 8.39 -8.51
N PHE A 71 15.99 8.29 -7.22
CA PHE A 71 16.03 7.01 -6.52
C PHE A 71 14.63 6.38 -6.40
N SER A 72 13.61 7.20 -6.16
CA SER A 72 12.21 6.75 -6.11
C SER A 72 11.62 6.34 -7.46
N LEU A 73 12.21 6.74 -8.60
CA LEU A 73 11.70 6.37 -9.93
C LEU A 73 11.65 4.85 -10.13
N LEU A 74 12.68 4.12 -9.69
CA LEU A 74 12.69 2.65 -9.81
C LEU A 74 11.55 2.03 -9.00
N GLY A 75 11.32 2.50 -7.77
CA GLY A 75 10.20 2.06 -6.94
C GLY A 75 8.84 2.40 -7.58
N GLY A 76 8.72 3.59 -8.17
CA GLY A 76 7.53 4.03 -8.90
C GLY A 76 7.23 3.18 -10.14
N LEU A 77 8.26 2.78 -10.89
CA LEU A 77 8.11 1.91 -12.07
C LEU A 77 7.66 0.50 -11.67
N VAL A 78 8.29 -0.10 -10.66
CA VAL A 78 7.87 -1.40 -10.12
C VAL A 78 6.44 -1.35 -9.60
N PHE A 79 6.08 -0.29 -8.89
CA PHE A 79 4.71 -0.07 -8.43
C PHE A 79 3.72 0.07 -9.59
N GLY A 80 4.02 0.88 -10.60
CA GLY A 80 3.17 1.03 -11.79
C GLY A 80 2.94 -0.29 -12.52
N PHE A 81 4.00 -1.10 -12.67
CA PHE A 81 3.90 -2.43 -13.28
C PHE A 81 3.02 -3.38 -12.45
N GLN A 82 3.20 -3.39 -11.12
CA GLN A 82 2.34 -4.14 -10.21
C GLN A 82 0.87 -3.76 -10.36
N LEU A 83 0.54 -2.47 -10.55
CA LEU A 83 -0.84 -2.02 -10.74
C LEU A 83 -1.47 -2.53 -12.03
N ILE A 84 -0.72 -2.54 -13.13
CA ILE A 84 -1.18 -3.06 -14.42
C ILE A 84 -1.54 -4.54 -14.27
N LEU A 85 -0.63 -5.34 -13.70
CA LEU A 85 -0.87 -6.76 -13.46
C LEU A 85 -2.07 -7.01 -12.55
N PHE A 86 -2.16 -6.25 -11.45
CA PHE A 86 -3.25 -6.39 -10.49
C PHE A 86 -4.63 -6.07 -11.10
N PHE A 87 -4.74 -4.96 -11.84
CA PHE A 87 -6.01 -4.59 -12.47
C PHE A 87 -6.39 -5.49 -13.64
N SER A 88 -5.40 -5.97 -14.40
CA SER A 88 -5.64 -7.00 -15.41
C SER A 88 -6.19 -8.26 -14.76
N SER A 89 -5.60 -8.71 -13.65
CA SER A 89 -6.06 -9.90 -12.93
C SER A 89 -7.48 -9.75 -12.40
N ILE A 90 -7.88 -8.57 -11.90
CA ILE A 90 -9.25 -8.32 -11.41
C ILE A 90 -10.29 -8.41 -12.53
N ARG A 91 -9.93 -8.05 -13.77
CA ARG A 91 -10.86 -8.12 -14.92
C ARG A 91 -10.96 -9.54 -15.50
N GLU A 92 -9.86 -10.28 -15.51
CA GLU A 92 -9.81 -11.64 -16.08
C GLU A 92 -10.27 -12.73 -15.09
N THR A 93 -10.17 -12.48 -13.77
CA THR A 93 -10.51 -13.47 -12.73
C THR A 93 -11.62 -12.97 -11.81
N SER A 94 -12.31 -13.89 -11.13
CA SER A 94 -13.20 -13.50 -10.03
C SER A 94 -12.42 -12.68 -8.99
N VAL A 95 -13.03 -11.59 -8.52
CA VAL A 95 -12.48 -10.73 -7.46
C VAL A 95 -12.00 -11.53 -6.25
N LEU A 96 -12.70 -12.64 -5.94
CA LEU A 96 -12.32 -13.55 -4.86
C LEU A 96 -10.92 -14.17 -5.10
N ASN A 97 -10.63 -14.65 -6.31
CA ASN A 97 -9.36 -15.27 -6.63
C ASN A 97 -8.20 -14.26 -6.59
N ALA A 98 -8.42 -13.04 -7.08
CA ALA A 98 -7.43 -11.97 -7.02
C ALA A 98 -7.09 -11.58 -5.57
N ILE A 99 -8.08 -11.56 -4.67
CA ILE A 99 -7.88 -11.24 -3.25
C ILE A 99 -7.13 -12.38 -2.54
N VAL A 100 -7.44 -13.65 -2.83
CA VAL A 100 -6.73 -14.81 -2.25
C VAL A 100 -5.26 -14.83 -2.67
N ILE A 101 -4.95 -14.52 -3.93
CA ILE A 101 -3.55 -14.39 -4.37
C ILE A 101 -2.90 -13.17 -3.72
N GLY A 102 -3.63 -12.05 -3.61
CA GLY A 102 -3.15 -10.83 -2.98
C GLY A 102 -2.86 -10.98 -1.49
N SER A 103 -3.60 -11.82 -0.76
CA SER A 103 -3.39 -12.05 0.67
C SER A 103 -2.07 -12.77 0.96
N LEU A 104 -1.45 -13.42 -0.04
CA LEU A 104 -0.13 -14.03 0.10
C LEU A 104 1.03 -13.00 0.10
N GLN A 105 0.78 -11.78 -0.33
CA GLN A 105 1.78 -10.72 -0.42
C GLN A 105 2.56 -10.47 0.91
N PRO A 106 1.92 -10.39 2.10
CA PRO A 106 2.64 -10.29 3.38
C PRO A 106 3.58 -11.46 3.70
N LEU A 107 3.30 -12.68 3.21
CA LEU A 107 4.20 -13.83 3.42
C LEU A 107 5.51 -13.64 2.63
N ILE A 108 5.37 -13.24 1.37
CA ILE A 108 6.51 -12.90 0.50
C ILE A 108 7.31 -11.75 1.13
N PHE A 109 6.61 -10.73 1.64
CA PHE A 109 7.25 -9.59 2.29
C PHE A 109 8.01 -9.99 3.55
N LEU A 110 7.47 -10.87 4.39
CA LEU A 110 8.14 -11.38 5.59
C LEU A 110 9.45 -12.11 5.24
N PHE A 111 9.43 -12.93 4.18
CA PHE A 111 10.62 -13.63 3.71
C PHE A 111 11.68 -12.66 3.16
N ILE A 112 11.27 -11.66 2.37
CA ILE A 112 12.20 -10.66 1.82
C ILE A 112 12.74 -9.74 2.92
N ALA A 113 11.88 -9.28 3.83
CA ALA A 113 12.25 -8.35 4.90
C ALA A 113 13.27 -8.97 5.87
N THR A 114 13.10 -10.25 6.23
CA THR A 114 14.10 -10.95 7.07
C THR A 114 15.47 -11.00 6.41
N ARG A 115 15.53 -11.12 5.06
CA ARG A 115 16.79 -11.11 4.32
C ARG A 115 17.39 -9.71 4.18
N PHE A 116 16.58 -8.68 4.01
CA PHE A 116 17.01 -7.31 3.73
C PHE A 116 17.34 -6.50 4.99
N PHE A 117 16.55 -6.66 6.05
CA PHE A 117 16.72 -5.93 7.32
C PHE A 117 17.57 -6.69 8.35
N ASN A 118 17.83 -7.99 8.12
CA ASN A 118 18.63 -8.86 9.00
C ASN A 118 18.11 -8.93 10.46
N GLU A 119 16.92 -8.41 10.72
CA GLU A 119 16.20 -8.53 11.98
C GLU A 119 15.51 -9.89 12.02
N ARG A 120 15.70 -10.66 13.11
CA ARG A 120 15.00 -11.93 13.34
C ARG A 120 13.69 -11.61 14.06
N PRO A 121 12.51 -11.64 13.40
CA PRO A 121 11.25 -11.41 14.05
C PRO A 121 11.03 -12.45 15.15
N SER A 122 10.44 -12.03 16.27
CA SER A 122 9.99 -12.94 17.33
C SER A 122 9.11 -14.05 16.74
N ARG A 123 9.26 -15.30 17.22
CA ARG A 123 8.45 -16.46 16.78
C ARG A 123 6.95 -16.18 16.82
N SER A 124 6.49 -15.34 17.75
CA SER A 124 5.08 -14.96 17.86
C SER A 124 4.55 -14.22 16.63
N ILE A 125 5.37 -13.41 15.95
CA ILE A 125 4.96 -12.68 14.73
C ILE A 125 4.63 -13.64 13.61
N TYR A 126 5.41 -14.73 13.45
CA TYR A 126 5.12 -15.75 12.45
C TYR A 126 3.77 -16.44 12.71
N TYR A 127 3.45 -16.75 13.96
CA TYR A 127 2.14 -17.32 14.33
C TYR A 127 0.99 -16.37 14.04
N TRP A 128 1.11 -15.09 14.42
CA TRP A 128 0.06 -14.10 14.15
C TRP A 128 -0.09 -13.81 12.66
N SER A 129 1.01 -13.76 11.89
CA SER A 129 0.95 -13.63 10.44
C SER A 129 0.28 -14.84 9.80
N PHE A 130 0.61 -16.06 10.22
CA PHE A 130 -0.03 -17.27 9.71
C PHE A 130 -1.52 -17.34 10.08
N LEU A 131 -1.86 -17.00 11.33
CA LEU A 131 -3.26 -16.97 11.78
C LEU A 131 -4.08 -15.91 11.03
N SER A 132 -3.50 -14.75 10.74
CA SER A 132 -4.13 -13.69 9.93
C SER A 132 -4.26 -14.05 8.45
N LEU A 133 -3.50 -15.02 7.95
CA LEU A 133 -3.63 -15.53 6.59
C LEU A 133 -4.68 -16.64 6.49
N ALA A 134 -4.91 -17.37 7.58
CA ALA A 134 -5.86 -18.48 7.64
C ALA A 134 -7.30 -18.04 7.96
N GLY A 135 -7.48 -16.87 8.58
CA GLY A 135 -8.79 -16.24 8.84
C GLY A 135 -9.13 -15.17 7.81
#